data_AF-A0A3Q3IZK8-F1
#
_entry.id   AF-A0A3Q3IZK8-F1
#
_cell.length_a   1.000
_cell.length_b   1.000
_cell.length_c   1.000
_cell.angle_alpha   90.00
_cell.angle_beta   90.00
_cell.angle_gamma   90.00
#
_symmetry.space_group_name_H-M   'P 1'
#
loop_
_entity.id
_entity.type
_entity.pdbx_description
1 polymer ?
#
loop_
_entity_poly.entity_id
_entity_poly.type
_entity_poly.pdbx_seq_one_letter_code
_entity_poly.pdbx_strand_id
1 'polypeptide(L)'
;MASTSDLEQLADLELQKEDEDEEDQSGIQGCPSPLPSSTFSPDPSHPYYDVARHSIIQVSGDDNYGRKLITFSSCCLPPSHQLNHQRLLEYLKFTLDQYVEMDYILVYFHYGLRSTNKPSLKWLRDAYSEFDRKYKKNLKTLYVVHPTNFIRIVWNIFKPLISHKFGKKLTYVNYLAELRDHLNYEQLVIPPDVLRHDEKLRAAQKDGPPSSVETLPPPRPPLPTQQFGVSLQYIREKNRGAVIPPVVQQTVSYLKDKGLRTEGIFRRSARVQLVKDIQKLYNQGKHVDLDQYDMHVPAVILKAFFRELPEPLLTFRVYNQVQDLLNVETSLRVTRCKQIIESLPEHNFIVAKYLLCFLHMVSQESIVNKMGPSNLACVFGVNLVWPRHASISLTALTPINIFTEILIEHFHTVFGSRCPPGQESGRGARGRSTGGFDPGLGEQGGGGGCHGDLDELVALDQPDESFEAVERRLGVSLLPEETLSQLDALLQTGNSTRGFHSLRRS
;
A
#
# COMPACT_ATOMS: atom_id res chain seq x y z
N MET A 1 18.30 -35.71 -25.37
CA MET A 1 18.02 -34.65 -24.38
C MET A 1 19.37 -34.10 -23.97
N ALA A 2 19.62 -32.79 -24.08
CA ALA A 2 20.85 -32.19 -23.58
C ALA A 2 20.97 -32.43 -22.06
N SER A 3 22.16 -32.76 -21.57
CA SER A 3 22.37 -32.91 -20.12
C SER A 3 22.29 -31.55 -19.44
N THR A 4 22.04 -31.51 -18.12
CA THR A 4 22.04 -30.24 -17.37
C THR A 4 23.39 -29.52 -17.52
N SER A 5 24.50 -30.25 -17.55
CA SER A 5 25.84 -29.69 -17.77
C SER A 5 25.97 -29.01 -19.13
N ASP A 6 25.38 -29.58 -20.20
CA ASP A 6 25.43 -28.99 -21.54
C ASP A 6 24.63 -27.68 -21.62
N LEU A 7 23.49 -27.63 -20.91
CA LEU A 7 22.66 -26.42 -20.84
C LEU A 7 23.30 -25.31 -19.99
N GLU A 8 24.03 -25.66 -18.94
CA GLU A 8 24.80 -24.70 -18.14
C GLU A 8 25.94 -24.08 -18.97
N GLN A 9 26.68 -24.89 -19.73
CA GLN A 9 27.71 -24.40 -20.65
C GLN A 9 27.12 -23.51 -21.74
N LEU A 10 25.96 -23.88 -22.29
CA LEU A 10 25.25 -23.06 -23.29
C LEU A 10 24.82 -21.70 -22.71
N ALA A 11 24.34 -21.67 -21.46
CA ALA A 11 23.98 -20.42 -20.79
C ALA A 11 25.22 -19.51 -20.63
N ASP A 12 26.35 -20.08 -20.21
CA ASP A 12 27.59 -19.32 -20.02
C ASP A 12 28.15 -18.76 -21.33
N LEU A 13 28.07 -19.52 -22.42
CA LEU A 13 28.46 -19.07 -23.76
C LEU A 13 27.54 -17.94 -24.28
N GLU A 14 26.23 -18.06 -24.09
CA GLU A 14 25.28 -17.04 -24.54
C GLU A 14 25.49 -15.72 -23.81
N LEU A 15 25.76 -15.77 -22.49
CA LEU A 15 26.02 -14.57 -21.72
C LEU A 15 27.38 -13.92 -22.06
N GLN A 16 28.41 -14.71 -22.38
CA GLN A 16 29.69 -14.19 -22.88
C GLN A 16 29.53 -13.47 -24.21
N LYS A 17 28.71 -14.03 -25.11
CA LYS A 17 28.38 -13.40 -26.38
C LYS A 17 27.59 -12.09 -26.17
N GLU A 18 26.65 -12.07 -25.23
CA GLU A 18 25.90 -10.86 -24.85
C GLU A 18 26.84 -9.78 -24.26
N ASP A 19 27.86 -10.16 -23.48
CA ASP A 19 28.89 -9.25 -22.99
C ASP A 19 29.72 -8.63 -24.14
N GLU A 20 30.13 -9.44 -25.12
CA GLU A 20 30.88 -9.00 -26.32
C GLU A 20 30.04 -8.06 -27.21
N ASP A 21 28.77 -8.39 -27.46
CA ASP A 21 27.84 -7.59 -28.26
C ASP A 21 27.55 -6.21 -27.60
N GLU A 22 27.58 -6.12 -26.27
CA GLU A 22 27.46 -4.84 -25.54
C GLU A 22 28.75 -3.99 -25.59
N GLU A 23 29.93 -4.62 -25.52
CA GLU A 23 31.22 -3.93 -25.63
C GLU A 23 31.41 -3.31 -27.02
N ASP A 24 31.07 -4.04 -28.08
CA ASP A 24 31.12 -3.56 -29.47
C ASP A 24 30.16 -2.38 -29.72
N GLN A 25 29.00 -2.36 -29.05
CA GLN A 25 28.04 -1.24 -29.11
C GLN A 25 28.49 -0.02 -28.30
N SER A 26 29.37 -0.19 -27.31
CA SER A 26 29.92 0.89 -26.49
C SER A 26 31.13 1.60 -27.13
N GLY A 27 31.71 1.00 -28.17
CA GLY A 27 32.85 1.54 -28.93
C GLY A 27 32.55 2.76 -29.79
N ILE A 28 31.28 3.15 -29.95
CA ILE A 28 30.86 4.38 -30.63
C ILE A 28 30.23 5.31 -29.60
N GLN A 29 30.98 6.38 -29.25
CA GLN A 29 30.61 7.51 -28.39
C GLN A 29 31.08 7.42 -26.93
N GLY A 30 32.13 8.18 -26.61
CA GLY A 30 32.82 8.20 -25.33
C GLY A 30 31.91 8.53 -24.14
N CYS A 31 31.99 7.70 -23.11
CA CYS A 31 31.36 7.92 -21.81
C CYS A 31 31.85 9.22 -21.14
N PRO A 32 30.95 10.15 -20.76
CA PRO A 32 31.23 11.03 -19.64
C PRO A 32 31.19 10.18 -18.36
N SER A 33 32.15 10.43 -17.49
CA SER A 33 32.26 9.88 -16.13
C SER A 33 30.93 9.95 -15.36
N PRO A 34 30.69 9.02 -14.40
CA PRO A 34 29.47 9.01 -13.62
C PRO A 34 29.39 10.28 -12.76
N LEU A 35 28.55 11.23 -13.18
CA LEU A 35 28.06 12.29 -12.31
C LEU A 35 27.25 11.64 -11.18
N PRO A 36 27.32 12.17 -9.95
CA PRO A 36 26.70 11.55 -8.80
C PRO A 36 25.19 11.59 -8.98
N SER A 37 24.60 10.44 -9.29
CA SER A 37 23.19 10.21 -9.08
C SER A 37 22.89 10.56 -7.63
N SER A 38 21.85 11.37 -7.39
CA SER A 38 21.30 11.59 -6.06
C SER A 38 20.69 10.28 -5.55
N THR A 39 21.56 9.35 -5.16
CA THR A 39 21.20 8.02 -4.69
C THR A 39 21.10 8.08 -3.18
N PHE A 40 19.89 7.80 -2.70
CA PHE A 40 19.62 7.38 -1.33
C PHE A 40 20.77 6.50 -0.82
N SER A 41 21.56 7.05 0.10
CA SER A 41 22.50 6.28 0.89
C SER A 41 21.69 5.62 2.01
N PRO A 42 21.67 4.28 2.12
CA PRO A 42 21.07 3.63 3.27
C PRO A 42 21.77 4.10 4.55
N ASP A 43 21.04 4.10 5.67
CA ASP A 43 21.61 4.44 6.97
C ASP A 43 22.87 3.57 7.22
N PRO A 44 24.04 4.17 7.52
CA PRO A 44 25.25 3.43 7.87
C PRO A 44 25.06 2.42 9.01
N SER A 45 24.00 2.57 9.83
CA SER A 45 23.62 1.63 10.89
C SER A 45 22.90 0.36 10.39
N HIS A 46 22.52 0.28 9.11
CA HIS A 46 21.76 -0.84 8.58
C HIS A 46 22.55 -2.16 8.67
N PRO A 47 21.97 -3.26 9.20
CA PRO A 47 22.68 -4.53 9.42
C PRO A 47 23.33 -5.14 8.16
N TYR A 48 22.78 -4.81 6.99
CA TYR A 48 23.26 -5.23 5.67
C TYR A 48 23.74 -4.05 4.81
N TYR A 49 24.30 -3.00 5.42
CA TYR A 49 24.75 -1.79 4.70
C TYR A 49 25.69 -2.09 3.52
N ASP A 50 26.57 -3.09 3.69
CA ASP A 50 27.51 -3.59 2.67
C ASP A 50 26.82 -3.99 1.37
N VAL A 51 25.64 -4.59 1.46
CA VAL A 51 24.81 -5.00 0.31
C VAL A 51 23.80 -3.91 -0.07
N ALA A 52 23.12 -3.30 0.91
CA ALA A 52 22.04 -2.35 0.71
C ALA A 52 22.49 -1.09 -0.05
N ARG A 53 23.74 -0.65 0.15
CA ARG A 53 24.32 0.54 -0.54
C ARG A 53 24.30 0.43 -2.06
N HIS A 54 24.24 -0.79 -2.60
CA HIS A 54 24.21 -1.04 -4.04
C HIS A 54 22.81 -0.85 -4.64
N SER A 55 21.75 -0.69 -3.85
CA SER A 55 20.36 -0.56 -4.34
C SER A 55 19.88 -1.74 -5.20
N ILE A 56 20.39 -2.96 -4.91
CA ILE A 56 20.04 -4.20 -5.64
C ILE A 56 18.54 -4.53 -5.47
N ILE A 57 18.01 -4.30 -4.26
CA ILE A 57 16.60 -4.50 -3.94
C ILE A 57 16.01 -3.18 -3.52
N GLN A 58 14.85 -2.85 -4.07
CA GLN A 58 14.05 -1.73 -3.61
C GLN A 58 12.59 -2.19 -3.49
N VAL A 59 11.83 -1.52 -2.64
CA VAL A 59 10.39 -1.73 -2.57
C VAL A 59 9.75 -0.45 -3.05
N SER A 60 8.96 -0.58 -4.10
CA SER A 60 8.45 0.48 -4.94
C SER A 60 6.93 0.60 -4.77
N GLY A 61 6.45 1.27 -3.73
CA GLY A 61 5.02 1.52 -3.55
C GLY A 61 4.12 0.28 -3.64
N ASP A 62 2.90 0.48 -4.14
CA ASP A 62 1.90 -0.58 -4.34
C ASP A 62 1.35 -0.54 -5.76
N ASP A 63 0.96 -1.70 -6.27
CA ASP A 63 0.26 -1.76 -7.55
C ASP A 63 -1.16 -1.18 -7.45
N ASN A 64 -1.86 -1.14 -8.60
CA ASN A 64 -3.25 -0.67 -8.69
C ASN A 64 -4.26 -1.51 -7.91
N TYR A 65 -3.84 -2.54 -7.15
CA TYR A 65 -4.68 -3.39 -6.30
C TYR A 65 -4.19 -3.44 -4.85
N GLY A 66 -3.17 -2.65 -4.47
CA GLY A 66 -2.63 -2.59 -3.12
C GLY A 66 -1.66 -3.73 -2.79
N ARG A 67 -1.00 -4.32 -3.79
CA ARG A 67 0.05 -5.32 -3.64
C ARG A 67 1.41 -4.64 -3.66
N LYS A 68 2.27 -4.94 -2.69
CA LYS A 68 3.61 -4.36 -2.60
C LYS A 68 4.43 -4.73 -3.84
N LEU A 69 5.08 -3.75 -4.47
CA LEU A 69 6.02 -4.02 -5.56
C LEU A 69 7.44 -4.07 -5.00
N ILE A 70 8.13 -5.16 -5.26
CA ILE A 70 9.53 -5.34 -4.87
C ILE A 70 10.33 -5.42 -6.17
N THR A 71 11.31 -4.55 -6.35
CA THR A 71 12.18 -4.51 -7.52
C THR A 71 13.53 -5.10 -7.19
N PHE A 72 14.05 -5.92 -8.10
CA PHE A 72 15.41 -6.42 -8.07
C PHE A 72 16.11 -5.96 -9.35
N SER A 73 17.24 -5.28 -9.21
CA SER A 73 17.95 -4.65 -10.33
C SER A 73 19.31 -5.31 -10.56
N SER A 74 19.48 -5.99 -11.69
CA SER A 74 20.76 -6.64 -12.03
C SER A 74 21.88 -5.66 -12.37
N CYS A 75 21.58 -4.51 -12.98
CA CYS A 75 22.56 -3.45 -13.24
C CYS A 75 23.21 -2.88 -11.96
N CYS A 76 22.59 -3.12 -10.80
CA CYS A 76 23.09 -2.70 -9.50
C CYS A 76 23.98 -3.76 -8.84
N LEU A 77 24.14 -4.95 -9.43
CA LEU A 77 25.00 -6.00 -8.88
C LEU A 77 26.47 -5.66 -9.12
N PRO A 78 27.28 -5.47 -8.07
CA PRO A 78 28.72 -5.35 -8.23
C PRO A 78 29.33 -6.69 -8.68
N PRO A 79 30.57 -6.69 -9.18
CA PRO A 79 31.26 -7.91 -9.58
C PRO A 79 31.24 -8.98 -8.48
N SER A 80 31.12 -10.25 -8.86
CA SER A 80 30.91 -11.37 -7.91
C SER A 80 32.03 -11.51 -6.87
N HIS A 81 33.24 -11.01 -7.16
CA HIS A 81 34.36 -10.98 -6.19
C HIS A 81 34.21 -9.90 -5.10
N GLN A 82 33.37 -8.89 -5.32
CA GLN A 82 33.11 -7.78 -4.38
C GLN A 82 31.80 -7.98 -3.60
N LEU A 83 30.98 -8.98 -3.99
CA LEU A 83 29.68 -9.24 -3.38
C LEU A 83 29.69 -10.55 -2.61
N ASN A 84 29.42 -10.49 -1.31
CA ASN A 84 29.17 -11.71 -0.55
C ASN A 84 27.76 -12.24 -0.87
N HIS A 85 27.69 -13.32 -1.65
CA HIS A 85 26.43 -13.92 -2.08
C HIS A 85 25.60 -14.52 -0.92
N GLN A 86 26.21 -14.89 0.21
CA GLN A 86 25.47 -15.32 1.40
C GLN A 86 24.80 -14.13 2.08
N ARG A 87 25.54 -13.03 2.28
CA ARG A 87 25.00 -11.75 2.79
C ARG A 87 23.88 -11.21 1.90
N LEU A 88 24.03 -11.34 0.57
CA LEU A 88 22.98 -10.97 -0.38
C LEU A 88 21.70 -11.78 -0.17
N LEU A 89 21.82 -13.10 0.05
CA LEU A 89 20.67 -13.96 0.31
C LEU A 89 19.99 -13.63 1.65
N GLU A 90 20.78 -13.35 2.69
CA GLU A 90 20.28 -12.91 3.99
C GLU A 90 19.56 -11.56 3.87
N TYR A 91 20.11 -10.61 3.10
CA TYR A 91 19.47 -9.33 2.83
C TYR A 91 18.16 -9.48 2.04
N LEU A 92 18.14 -10.34 1.01
CA LEU A 92 16.92 -10.70 0.27
C LEU A 92 15.84 -11.24 1.20
N LYS A 93 16.21 -12.18 2.09
CA LYS A 93 15.30 -12.73 3.09
C LYS A 93 14.81 -11.67 4.06
N PHE A 94 15.72 -10.85 4.59
CA PHE A 94 15.40 -9.76 5.52
C PHE A 94 14.39 -8.78 4.93
N THR A 95 14.55 -8.36 3.67
CA THR A 95 13.60 -7.47 3.00
C THR A 95 12.29 -8.18 2.72
N LEU A 96 12.32 -9.40 2.19
CA LEU A 96 11.10 -10.13 1.85
C LEU A 96 10.29 -10.51 3.10
N ASP A 97 10.92 -10.85 4.21
CA ASP A 97 10.23 -11.26 5.45
C ASP A 97 9.28 -10.18 5.99
N GLN A 98 9.50 -8.90 5.64
CA GLN A 98 8.59 -7.80 5.97
C GLN A 98 7.29 -7.82 5.15
N TYR A 99 7.26 -8.51 4.01
CA TYR A 99 6.17 -8.43 3.01
C TYR A 99 5.58 -9.77 2.59
N VAL A 100 6.27 -10.88 2.87
CA VAL A 100 5.85 -12.23 2.42
C VAL A 100 4.52 -12.69 3.00
N GLU A 101 4.11 -12.07 4.09
CA GLU A 101 2.80 -12.24 4.71
C GLU A 101 1.65 -11.54 3.97
N MET A 102 1.98 -10.58 3.09
CA MET A 102 1.05 -9.82 2.26
C MET A 102 1.12 -10.31 0.81
N ASP A 103 0.11 -9.99 0.01
CA ASP A 103 0.19 -10.22 -1.44
C ASP A 103 1.15 -9.21 -2.07
N TYR A 104 2.16 -9.71 -2.78
CA TYR A 104 3.21 -8.87 -3.36
C TYR A 104 3.57 -9.31 -4.79
N ILE A 105 4.22 -8.40 -5.52
CA ILE A 105 4.75 -8.61 -6.87
C ILE A 105 6.26 -8.41 -6.80
N LEU A 106 6.98 -9.24 -7.53
CA LEU A 106 8.42 -9.10 -7.72
C LEU A 106 8.69 -8.69 -9.16
N VAL A 107 9.47 -7.63 -9.38
CA VAL A 107 9.90 -7.15 -10.69
C VAL A 107 11.41 -7.29 -10.76
N TYR A 108 11.88 -8.18 -11.62
CA TYR A 108 13.30 -8.44 -11.86
C TYR A 108 13.72 -7.72 -13.14
N PHE A 109 14.51 -6.65 -13.00
CA PHE A 109 15.17 -5.99 -14.12
C PHE A 109 16.44 -6.75 -14.45
N HIS A 110 16.42 -7.46 -15.57
CA HIS A 110 17.50 -8.35 -15.94
C HIS A 110 18.71 -7.61 -16.54
N TYR A 111 18.48 -6.50 -17.22
CA TYR A 111 19.52 -5.70 -17.85
C TYR A 111 20.67 -5.35 -16.89
N GLY A 112 21.91 -5.44 -17.39
CA GLY A 112 23.14 -5.22 -16.64
C GLY A 112 23.70 -6.45 -15.92
N LEU A 113 23.11 -7.64 -16.12
CA LEU A 113 23.74 -8.90 -15.71
C LEU A 113 24.83 -9.27 -16.73
N ARG A 114 26.04 -9.53 -16.25
CA ARG A 114 27.26 -9.85 -17.01
C ARG A 114 27.89 -11.13 -16.50
N SER A 115 28.79 -11.74 -17.26
CA SER A 115 29.58 -12.90 -16.82
C SER A 115 30.34 -12.67 -15.51
N THR A 116 30.73 -11.42 -15.22
CA THR A 116 31.52 -11.03 -14.05
C THR A 116 30.70 -10.70 -12.79
N ASN A 117 29.40 -10.45 -12.91
CA ASN A 117 28.52 -10.13 -11.78
C ASN A 117 27.42 -11.18 -11.55
N LYS A 118 27.27 -12.17 -12.45
CA LYS A 118 26.27 -13.22 -12.29
C LYS A 118 26.57 -14.10 -11.08
N PRO A 119 25.56 -14.44 -10.28
CA PRO A 119 25.68 -15.51 -9.30
C PRO A 119 25.86 -16.87 -10.01
N SER A 120 26.57 -17.80 -9.35
CA SER A 120 26.70 -19.16 -9.88
C SER A 120 25.35 -19.89 -9.93
N LEU A 121 25.17 -20.80 -10.89
CA LEU A 121 23.95 -21.62 -11.00
C LEU A 121 23.74 -22.50 -9.76
N LYS A 122 24.84 -22.99 -9.17
CA LYS A 122 24.81 -23.68 -7.88
C LYS A 122 24.22 -22.78 -6.78
N TRP A 123 24.71 -21.55 -6.65
CA TRP A 123 24.16 -20.59 -5.69
C TRP A 123 22.69 -20.27 -5.97
N LEU A 124 22.29 -20.08 -7.23
CA LEU A 124 20.88 -19.83 -7.58
C LEU A 124 19.96 -20.98 -7.16
N ARG A 125 20.43 -22.22 -7.30
CA ARG A 125 19.73 -23.41 -6.84
C ARG A 125 19.58 -23.45 -5.34
N ASP A 126 20.69 -23.19 -4.63
CA ASP A 126 20.74 -23.18 -3.17
C ASP A 126 19.83 -22.07 -2.62
N ALA A 127 19.92 -20.86 -3.18
CA ALA A 127 19.05 -19.74 -2.85
C ALA A 127 17.56 -20.04 -3.09
N TYR A 128 17.19 -20.69 -4.20
CA TYR A 128 15.80 -21.07 -4.46
C TYR A 128 15.26 -22.10 -3.46
N SER A 129 16.14 -22.97 -2.93
CA SER A 129 15.78 -23.95 -1.89
C SER A 129 15.56 -23.29 -0.52
N GLU A 130 16.30 -22.23 -0.24
CA GLU A 130 16.19 -21.41 0.98
C GLU A 130 14.90 -20.56 1.03
N PHE A 131 14.31 -20.24 -0.13
CA PHE A 131 12.98 -19.62 -0.21
C PHE A 131 11.89 -20.68 -0.12
N ASP A 132 11.47 -20.99 1.11
CA ASP A 132 10.41 -21.96 1.39
C ASP A 132 8.99 -21.49 0.96
N ARG A 133 7.96 -22.19 1.43
CA ARG A 133 6.56 -21.89 1.11
C ARG A 133 6.13 -20.47 1.49
N LYS A 134 6.69 -19.85 2.54
CA LYS A 134 6.26 -18.53 3.03
C LYS A 134 6.47 -17.44 1.99
N TYR A 135 7.60 -17.48 1.27
CA TYR A 135 7.91 -16.55 0.18
C TYR A 135 7.09 -16.86 -1.08
N LYS A 136 6.82 -18.13 -1.36
CA LYS A 136 6.16 -18.54 -2.61
C LYS A 136 4.64 -18.40 -2.58
N LYS A 137 4.01 -18.39 -1.39
CA LYS A 137 2.54 -18.43 -1.24
C LYS A 137 1.87 -17.15 -1.74
N ASN A 138 2.29 -16.00 -1.24
CA ASN A 138 1.62 -14.71 -1.46
C ASN A 138 2.22 -13.88 -2.61
N LEU A 139 3.34 -14.30 -3.18
CA LEU A 139 3.81 -13.77 -4.47
C LEU A 139 2.71 -13.96 -5.52
N LYS A 140 2.22 -12.88 -6.13
CA LYS A 140 1.20 -12.97 -7.19
C LYS A 140 1.81 -13.15 -8.56
N THR A 141 2.78 -12.31 -8.88
CA THR A 141 3.46 -12.29 -10.18
C THR A 141 4.93 -11.96 -9.98
N LEU A 142 5.80 -12.63 -10.74
CA LEU A 142 7.20 -12.31 -10.93
C LEU A 142 7.38 -11.83 -12.38
N TYR A 143 7.60 -10.53 -12.57
CA TYR A 143 7.93 -9.95 -13.87
C TYR A 143 9.44 -10.05 -14.09
N VAL A 144 9.84 -10.57 -15.24
CA VAL A 144 11.24 -10.51 -15.72
C VAL A 144 11.28 -9.56 -16.89
N VAL A 145 11.95 -8.42 -16.68
CA VAL A 145 11.98 -7.28 -17.60
C VAL A 145 13.28 -7.31 -18.39
N HIS A 146 13.17 -7.12 -19.71
CA HIS A 146 14.26 -7.30 -20.68
C HIS A 146 14.94 -8.67 -20.58
N PRO A 147 14.18 -9.79 -20.69
CA PRO A 147 14.75 -11.12 -20.64
C PRO A 147 15.69 -11.37 -21.82
N THR A 148 16.93 -11.75 -21.54
CA THR A 148 17.87 -12.22 -22.56
C THR A 148 17.74 -13.72 -22.82
N ASN A 149 18.53 -14.27 -23.74
CA ASN A 149 18.54 -15.70 -24.00
C ASN A 149 19.13 -16.47 -22.82
N PHE A 150 20.15 -15.90 -22.15
CA PHE A 150 20.71 -16.45 -20.93
C PHE A 150 19.64 -16.77 -19.88
N ILE A 151 18.82 -15.79 -19.47
CA ILE A 151 17.81 -16.01 -18.41
C ILE A 151 16.72 -17.02 -18.82
N ARG A 152 16.45 -17.15 -20.12
CA ARG A 152 15.53 -18.17 -20.67
C ARG A 152 16.13 -19.57 -20.58
N ILE A 153 17.41 -19.73 -20.88
CA ILE A 153 18.14 -21.00 -20.74
C ILE A 153 18.22 -21.39 -19.27
N VAL A 154 18.59 -20.45 -18.38
CA VAL A 154 18.60 -20.66 -16.93
C VAL A 154 17.24 -21.12 -16.43
N TRP A 155 16.15 -20.47 -16.86
CA TRP A 155 14.80 -20.91 -16.47
C TRP A 155 14.48 -22.34 -16.91
N ASN A 156 14.92 -22.75 -18.10
CA ASN A 156 14.74 -24.12 -18.58
C ASN A 156 15.52 -25.15 -17.74
N ILE A 157 16.71 -24.79 -17.24
CA ILE A 157 17.50 -25.62 -16.32
C ILE A 157 16.77 -25.79 -14.98
N PHE A 158 16.16 -24.73 -14.47
CA PHE A 158 15.46 -24.75 -13.18
C PHE A 158 14.01 -25.28 -13.26
N LYS A 159 13.41 -25.37 -14.45
CA LYS A 159 12.03 -25.83 -14.67
C LYS A 159 11.66 -27.14 -13.95
N PRO A 160 12.50 -28.19 -13.87
CA PRO A 160 12.19 -29.42 -13.14
C PRO A 160 12.14 -29.24 -11.62
N LEU A 161 12.80 -28.21 -11.08
CA LEU A 161 12.89 -27.92 -9.64
C LEU A 161 11.81 -26.92 -9.19
N ILE A 162 11.12 -26.29 -10.14
CA ILE A 162 10.13 -25.26 -9.89
C ILE A 162 8.73 -25.86 -9.88
N SER A 163 7.96 -25.54 -8.85
CA SER A 163 6.56 -25.98 -8.76
C SER A 163 5.74 -25.41 -9.91
N HIS A 164 4.86 -26.22 -10.50
CA HIS A 164 3.90 -25.79 -11.52
C HIS A 164 3.08 -24.55 -11.10
N LYS A 165 2.76 -24.40 -9.81
CA LYS A 165 2.05 -23.22 -9.28
C LYS A 165 2.91 -21.95 -9.28
N PHE A 166 4.22 -22.09 -9.09
CA PHE A 166 5.16 -20.97 -9.13
C PHE A 166 5.48 -20.58 -10.57
N GLY A 167 5.65 -21.56 -11.47
CA GLY A 167 5.88 -21.28 -12.89
C GLY A 167 4.79 -20.44 -13.55
N LYS A 168 3.52 -20.61 -13.15
CA LYS A 168 2.40 -19.77 -13.61
C LYS A 168 2.46 -18.30 -13.16
N LYS A 169 3.31 -17.97 -12.17
CA LYS A 169 3.49 -16.61 -11.67
C LYS A 169 4.56 -15.85 -12.43
N LEU A 170 5.41 -16.53 -13.21
CA LEU A 170 6.46 -15.90 -14.01
C LEU A 170 5.86 -15.27 -15.26
N THR A 171 6.21 -14.01 -15.53
CA THR A 171 5.80 -13.28 -16.74
C THR A 171 7.01 -12.54 -17.31
N TYR A 172 7.30 -12.79 -18.58
CA TYR A 172 8.36 -12.11 -19.31
C TYR A 172 7.83 -10.84 -19.96
N VAL A 173 8.58 -9.75 -19.85
CA VAL A 173 8.22 -8.44 -20.40
C VAL A 173 9.42 -7.89 -21.17
N ASN A 174 9.26 -7.66 -22.46
CA ASN A 174 10.38 -7.23 -23.31
C ASN A 174 10.62 -5.73 -23.25
N TYR A 175 9.55 -4.93 -23.05
CA TYR A 175 9.61 -3.48 -22.96
C TYR A 175 8.97 -2.95 -21.68
N LEU A 176 9.53 -1.85 -21.15
CA LEU A 176 8.98 -1.15 -19.98
C LEU A 176 7.53 -0.66 -20.20
N ALA A 177 7.14 -0.44 -21.46
CA ALA A 177 5.78 -0.06 -21.81
C ALA A 177 4.74 -1.13 -21.42
N GLU A 178 5.05 -2.41 -21.55
CA GLU A 178 4.12 -3.50 -21.20
C GLU A 178 3.87 -3.58 -19.69
N LEU A 179 4.83 -3.12 -18.86
CA LEU A 179 4.62 -3.02 -17.40
C LEU A 179 3.55 -1.99 -17.04
N ARG A 180 3.32 -0.98 -17.89
CA ARG A 180 2.37 0.11 -17.64
C ARG A 180 0.92 -0.36 -17.59
N ASP A 181 0.59 -1.41 -18.34
CA ASP A 181 -0.77 -1.96 -18.37
C ASP A 181 -1.13 -2.78 -17.12
N HIS A 182 -0.10 -3.18 -16.38
CA HIS A 182 -0.19 -4.12 -15.27
C HIS A 182 0.20 -3.52 -13.92
N LEU A 183 1.07 -2.52 -13.89
CA LEU A 183 1.66 -1.91 -12.71
C LEU A 183 1.47 -0.39 -12.71
N ASN A 184 1.46 0.22 -11.53
CA ASN A 184 1.53 1.67 -11.44
C ASN A 184 2.96 2.13 -11.79
N TYR A 185 3.16 2.50 -13.06
CA TYR A 185 4.47 2.86 -13.59
C TYR A 185 5.10 4.06 -12.87
N GLU A 186 4.29 5.01 -12.37
CA GLU A 186 4.80 6.20 -11.67
C GLU A 186 5.36 5.89 -10.28
N GLN A 187 4.96 4.77 -9.68
CA GLN A 187 5.45 4.34 -8.37
C GLN A 187 6.62 3.35 -8.45
N LEU A 188 6.98 2.88 -9.65
CA LEU A 188 8.03 1.89 -9.88
C LEU A 188 9.40 2.58 -9.96
N VAL A 189 10.34 2.20 -9.08
CA VAL A 189 11.74 2.66 -9.25
C VAL A 189 12.40 1.84 -10.34
N ILE A 190 12.64 2.48 -11.48
CA ILE A 190 13.37 1.88 -12.61
C ILE A 190 14.76 2.52 -12.64
N PRO A 191 15.84 1.73 -12.56
CA PRO A 191 17.20 2.26 -12.70
C PRO A 191 17.39 3.01 -14.02
N PRO A 192 18.13 4.15 -14.05
CA PRO A 192 18.37 4.91 -15.28
C PRO A 192 19.00 4.10 -16.41
N ASP A 193 19.84 3.12 -16.07
CA ASP A 193 20.49 2.25 -17.06
C ASP A 193 19.48 1.34 -17.78
N VAL A 194 18.46 0.87 -17.05
CA VAL A 194 17.36 0.07 -17.62
C VAL A 194 16.51 0.93 -18.57
N LEU A 195 16.23 2.20 -18.20
CA LEU A 195 15.51 3.13 -19.07
C LEU A 195 16.25 3.40 -20.38
N ARG A 196 17.58 3.64 -20.30
CA ARG A 196 18.42 3.84 -21.49
C ARG A 196 18.45 2.59 -22.39
N HIS A 197 18.47 1.41 -21.80
CA HIS A 197 18.45 0.17 -22.56
C HIS A 197 17.11 -0.05 -23.27
N ASP A 198 15.97 0.19 -22.60
CA ASP A 198 14.64 0.15 -23.24
C ASP A 198 14.58 1.09 -24.45
N GLU A 199 15.11 2.31 -24.31
CA GLU A 199 15.17 3.28 -25.41
C GLU A 199 16.01 2.78 -26.59
N LYS A 200 17.18 2.16 -26.33
CA LYS A 200 18.01 1.53 -27.35
C LYS A 200 17.30 0.38 -28.06
N LEU A 201 16.65 -0.53 -27.33
CA LEU A 201 15.89 -1.64 -27.91
C LEU A 201 14.75 -1.15 -28.80
N ARG A 202 14.11 -0.04 -28.42
CA ARG A 202 13.05 0.60 -29.23
C ARG A 202 13.61 1.32 -30.45
N ALA A 203 14.77 1.95 -30.33
CA ALA A 203 15.45 2.59 -31.46
C ALA A 203 15.92 1.56 -32.50
N ALA A 204 16.42 0.41 -32.06
CA ALA A 204 16.84 -0.69 -32.94
C ALA A 204 15.68 -1.34 -33.72
N GLN A 205 14.43 -1.20 -33.25
CA GLN A 205 13.23 -1.65 -33.97
C GLN A 205 12.76 -0.68 -35.07
N LYS A 206 13.36 0.51 -35.20
CA LYS A 206 12.83 1.61 -36.03
C LYS A 206 13.09 1.48 -37.55
N ASP A 207 13.68 0.36 -38.02
CA ASP A 207 13.82 0.06 -39.45
C ASP A 207 12.65 -0.75 -40.07
N GLY A 208 11.56 -0.97 -39.32
CA GLY A 208 10.28 -1.47 -39.84
C GLY A 208 9.25 -0.35 -40.06
N PRO A 209 8.20 -0.55 -40.88
CA PRO A 209 7.19 0.49 -41.12
C PRO A 209 6.58 0.94 -39.79
N PRO A 210 6.29 2.25 -39.64
CA PRO A 210 6.00 2.84 -38.34
C PRO A 210 4.75 2.20 -37.74
N SER A 211 4.92 1.30 -36.77
CA SER A 211 3.86 1.02 -35.81
C SER A 211 3.72 2.28 -34.99
N SER A 212 2.61 2.98 -35.26
CA SER A 212 2.15 4.20 -34.62
C SER A 212 2.87 4.48 -33.31
N VAL A 213 3.61 5.60 -33.31
CA VAL A 213 3.71 6.43 -32.12
C VAL A 213 2.27 6.61 -31.65
N GLU A 214 1.83 5.80 -30.67
CA GLU A 214 0.71 6.17 -29.82
C GLU A 214 1.20 7.38 -29.03
N THR A 215 1.17 8.52 -29.71
CA THR A 215 0.76 9.77 -29.12
C THR A 215 -0.35 9.38 -28.14
N LEU A 216 -0.09 9.61 -26.84
CA LEU A 216 -1.12 9.54 -25.81
C LEU A 216 -2.44 9.97 -26.45
N PRO A 217 -3.51 9.15 -26.45
CA PRO A 217 -4.80 9.71 -26.76
C PRO A 217 -4.95 10.92 -25.83
N PRO A 218 -5.34 12.10 -26.35
CA PRO A 218 -5.55 13.27 -25.51
C PRO A 218 -6.39 12.82 -24.30
N PRO A 219 -6.12 13.32 -23.08
CA PRO A 219 -6.83 12.86 -21.89
C PRO A 219 -8.32 12.91 -22.21
N ARG A 220 -8.92 11.73 -22.40
CA ARG A 220 -10.34 11.65 -22.74
C ARG A 220 -11.02 12.42 -21.62
N PRO A 221 -11.85 13.44 -21.93
CA PRO A 221 -12.53 14.17 -20.89
C PRO A 221 -13.23 13.13 -20.00
N PRO A 222 -13.09 13.23 -18.67
CA PRO A 222 -13.66 12.24 -17.77
C PRO A 222 -15.15 12.12 -18.06
N LEU A 223 -15.66 10.88 -18.04
CA LEU A 223 -17.08 10.63 -18.22
C LEU A 223 -17.85 11.50 -17.22
N PRO A 224 -19.05 12.03 -17.56
CA PRO A 224 -19.84 12.83 -16.63
C PRO A 224 -20.12 12.14 -15.29
N THR A 225 -20.09 10.81 -15.29
CA THR A 225 -20.32 9.92 -14.14
C THR A 225 -19.03 9.30 -13.59
N GLN A 226 -17.84 9.69 -14.08
CA GLN A 226 -16.55 9.14 -13.66
C GLN A 226 -16.38 9.26 -12.14
N GLN A 227 -16.00 8.16 -11.48
CA GLN A 227 -15.80 8.09 -10.03
C GLN A 227 -14.34 7.84 -9.63
N PHE A 228 -13.58 7.11 -10.45
CA PHE A 228 -12.17 6.79 -10.21
C PHE A 228 -11.24 7.71 -11.02
N GLY A 229 -10.05 8.02 -10.51
CA GLY A 229 -9.07 8.83 -11.24
C GLY A 229 -9.39 10.34 -11.32
N VAL A 230 -10.36 10.82 -10.53
CA VAL A 230 -10.84 12.21 -10.55
C VAL A 230 -10.79 12.82 -9.15
N SER A 231 -10.74 14.15 -9.06
CA SER A 231 -10.66 14.84 -7.77
C SER A 231 -11.96 14.70 -6.96
N LEU A 232 -11.85 14.75 -5.62
CA LEU A 232 -13.02 14.75 -4.74
C LEU A 232 -13.98 15.89 -5.08
N GLN A 233 -13.45 17.06 -5.46
CA GLN A 233 -14.24 18.21 -5.90
C GLN A 233 -15.08 17.91 -7.15
N TYR A 234 -14.48 17.27 -8.16
CA TYR A 234 -15.20 16.86 -9.37
C TYR A 234 -16.35 15.90 -9.04
N ILE A 235 -16.08 14.90 -8.19
CA ILE A 235 -17.09 13.92 -7.76
C ILE A 235 -18.23 14.65 -7.03
N ARG A 236 -17.93 15.56 -6.11
CA ARG A 236 -18.94 16.33 -5.38
C ARG A 236 -19.85 17.13 -6.33
N GLU A 237 -19.27 17.83 -7.30
CA GLU A 237 -20.01 18.63 -8.29
C GLU A 237 -20.94 17.76 -9.17
N LYS A 238 -20.48 16.56 -9.56
CA LYS A 238 -21.26 15.65 -10.41
C LYS A 238 -22.29 14.82 -9.66
N ASN A 239 -22.15 14.67 -8.34
CA ASN A 239 -23.06 13.89 -7.51
C ASN A 239 -23.90 14.79 -6.58
N ARG A 240 -24.51 15.85 -7.14
CA ARG A 240 -25.48 16.72 -6.45
C ARG A 240 -24.95 17.34 -5.14
N GLY A 241 -23.65 17.54 -5.01
CA GLY A 241 -23.04 18.12 -3.81
C GLY A 241 -22.76 17.13 -2.69
N ALA A 242 -22.92 15.82 -2.91
CA ALA A 242 -22.62 14.78 -1.93
C ALA A 242 -21.18 14.91 -1.40
N VAL A 243 -21.06 15.07 -0.08
CA VAL A 243 -19.76 15.31 0.57
C VAL A 243 -18.93 14.03 0.60
N ILE A 244 -19.56 12.88 0.86
CA ILE A 244 -18.92 11.57 0.78
C ILE A 244 -19.12 11.00 -0.64
N PRO A 245 -18.05 10.61 -1.35
CA PRO A 245 -18.16 9.97 -2.66
C PRO A 245 -19.06 8.72 -2.62
N PRO A 246 -19.96 8.51 -3.59
CA PRO A 246 -20.88 7.37 -3.59
C PRO A 246 -20.19 6.00 -3.49
N VAL A 247 -19.04 5.83 -4.16
CA VAL A 247 -18.23 4.60 -4.08
C VAL A 247 -17.79 4.32 -2.64
N VAL A 248 -17.35 5.36 -1.93
CA VAL A 248 -16.90 5.27 -0.54
C VAL A 248 -18.09 4.95 0.38
N GLN A 249 -19.20 5.69 0.25
CA GLN A 249 -20.40 5.48 1.06
C GLN A 249 -20.94 4.05 0.89
N GLN A 250 -21.10 3.57 -0.34
CA GLN A 250 -21.64 2.23 -0.63
C GLN A 250 -20.73 1.12 -0.10
N THR A 251 -19.42 1.20 -0.36
CA THR A 251 -18.48 0.15 0.09
C THR A 251 -18.32 0.15 1.61
N VAL A 252 -18.26 1.32 2.26
CA VAL A 252 -18.19 1.43 3.72
C VAL A 252 -19.48 0.92 4.37
N SER A 253 -20.65 1.34 3.89
CA SER A 253 -21.95 0.89 4.42
C SER A 253 -22.09 -0.63 4.34
N TYR A 254 -21.78 -1.22 3.18
CA TYR A 254 -21.80 -2.67 2.98
C TYR A 254 -20.83 -3.42 3.90
N LEU A 255 -19.58 -2.93 4.02
CA LEU A 255 -18.57 -3.57 4.87
C LEU A 255 -18.85 -3.38 6.36
N LYS A 256 -19.50 -2.29 6.76
CA LYS A 256 -19.94 -2.05 8.14
C LYS A 256 -21.04 -3.04 8.54
N ASP A 257 -21.99 -3.31 7.64
CA ASP A 257 -23.10 -4.23 7.89
C ASP A 257 -22.65 -5.71 7.88
N LYS A 258 -21.87 -6.12 6.86
CA LYS A 258 -21.57 -7.56 6.63
C LYS A 258 -20.10 -7.94 6.78
N GLY A 259 -19.19 -6.96 6.76
CA GLY A 259 -17.76 -7.19 6.57
C GLY A 259 -16.91 -7.17 7.85
N LEU A 260 -17.39 -6.62 8.96
CA LEU A 260 -16.55 -6.34 10.15
C LEU A 260 -15.84 -7.56 10.75
N ARG A 261 -16.46 -8.75 10.69
CA ARG A 261 -15.90 -9.99 11.27
C ARG A 261 -15.15 -10.86 10.25
N THR A 262 -14.90 -10.33 9.06
CA THR A 262 -14.22 -11.03 7.97
C THR A 262 -12.74 -11.18 8.21
N GLU A 263 -12.24 -12.41 8.29
CA GLU A 263 -10.80 -12.66 8.44
C GLU A 263 -9.97 -12.07 7.29
N GLY A 264 -9.01 -11.20 7.64
CA GLY A 264 -8.08 -10.58 6.72
C GLY A 264 -8.71 -9.53 5.79
N ILE A 265 -9.82 -8.90 6.21
CA ILE A 265 -10.44 -7.79 5.48
C ILE A 265 -9.41 -6.68 5.22
N PHE A 266 -9.41 -6.08 4.02
CA PHE A 266 -8.37 -5.15 3.51
C PHE A 266 -6.96 -5.74 3.29
N ARG A 267 -6.59 -6.88 3.89
CA ARG A 267 -5.30 -7.54 3.64
C ARG A 267 -5.33 -8.42 2.39
N ARG A 268 -6.42 -9.13 2.14
CA ARG A 268 -6.51 -10.10 1.04
C ARG A 268 -6.82 -9.41 -0.29
N SER A 269 -6.20 -9.89 -1.38
CA SER A 269 -6.47 -9.37 -2.73
C SER A 269 -7.73 -9.97 -3.35
N ALA A 270 -8.37 -9.18 -4.21
CA ALA A 270 -9.43 -9.60 -5.11
C ALA A 270 -8.87 -9.89 -6.52
N ARG A 271 -9.69 -10.49 -7.40
CA ARG A 271 -9.31 -10.72 -8.80
C ARG A 271 -9.21 -9.37 -9.52
N VAL A 272 -8.03 -9.10 -10.10
CA VAL A 272 -7.70 -7.87 -10.83
C VAL A 272 -8.75 -7.50 -11.89
N GLN A 273 -9.12 -8.44 -12.76
CA GLN A 273 -10.09 -8.16 -13.83
C GLN A 273 -11.47 -7.81 -13.27
N LEU A 274 -11.91 -8.50 -12.22
CA LEU A 274 -13.18 -8.22 -11.56
C LEU A 274 -13.20 -6.80 -10.97
N VAL A 275 -12.11 -6.38 -10.33
CA VAL A 275 -11.97 -5.01 -9.80
C VAL A 275 -12.07 -3.98 -10.93
N LYS A 276 -11.36 -4.20 -12.05
CA LYS A 276 -11.44 -3.33 -13.25
C LYS A 276 -12.86 -3.26 -13.81
N ASP A 277 -13.56 -4.40 -13.86
CA ASP A 277 -14.93 -4.47 -14.38
C ASP A 277 -15.90 -3.68 -13.47
N ILE A 278 -15.77 -3.80 -12.14
CA ILE A 278 -16.59 -3.06 -11.17
C ILE A 278 -16.28 -1.56 -11.22
N GLN A 279 -14.99 -1.16 -11.30
CA GLN A 279 -14.61 0.25 -11.50
C GLN A 279 -15.24 0.83 -12.77
N LYS A 280 -15.25 0.06 -13.86
CA LYS A 280 -15.90 0.46 -15.12
C LYS A 280 -17.40 0.66 -14.94
N LEU A 281 -18.08 -0.18 -14.16
CA LEU A 281 -19.51 0.00 -13.84
C LEU A 281 -19.74 1.31 -13.07
N TYR A 282 -18.94 1.56 -12.03
CA TYR A 282 -19.00 2.81 -11.27
C TYR A 282 -18.76 4.05 -12.12
N ASN A 283 -17.73 4.04 -12.97
CA ASN A 283 -17.42 5.14 -13.88
C ASN A 283 -18.52 5.41 -14.91
N GLN A 284 -19.32 4.39 -15.26
CA GLN A 284 -20.50 4.52 -16.12
C GLN A 284 -21.76 4.97 -15.36
N GLY A 285 -21.68 5.19 -14.04
CA GLY A 285 -22.84 5.51 -13.20
C GLY A 285 -23.84 4.36 -13.07
N LYS A 286 -23.41 3.12 -13.36
CA LYS A 286 -24.27 1.94 -13.24
C LYS A 286 -24.34 1.47 -11.79
N HIS A 287 -25.48 0.91 -11.41
CA HIS A 287 -25.65 0.28 -10.11
C HIS A 287 -24.72 -0.92 -9.96
N VAL A 288 -24.01 -1.01 -8.83
CA VAL A 288 -23.15 -2.13 -8.47
C VAL A 288 -23.77 -2.81 -7.26
N ASP A 289 -24.23 -4.04 -7.46
CA ASP A 289 -24.74 -4.88 -6.38
C ASP A 289 -23.57 -5.61 -5.69
N LEU A 290 -23.22 -5.17 -4.48
CA LEU A 290 -22.07 -5.68 -3.73
C LEU A 290 -22.30 -7.10 -3.16
N ASP A 291 -23.56 -7.54 -3.04
CA ASP A 291 -23.91 -8.86 -2.49
C ASP A 291 -23.51 -10.02 -3.42
N GLN A 292 -23.26 -9.74 -4.70
CA GLN A 292 -22.87 -10.76 -5.69
C GLN A 292 -21.37 -11.13 -5.60
N TYR A 293 -20.60 -10.43 -4.77
CA TYR A 293 -19.15 -10.55 -4.74
C TYR A 293 -18.64 -11.01 -3.36
N ASP A 294 -17.43 -11.59 -3.37
CA ASP A 294 -16.70 -11.90 -2.15
C ASP A 294 -16.39 -10.61 -1.37
N MET A 295 -16.48 -10.66 -0.03
CA MET A 295 -16.27 -9.54 0.89
C MET A 295 -14.93 -8.80 0.73
N HIS A 296 -13.89 -9.45 0.19
CA HIS A 296 -12.61 -8.79 -0.09
C HIS A 296 -12.69 -7.86 -1.31
N VAL A 297 -13.67 -8.03 -2.20
CA VAL A 297 -13.87 -7.18 -3.39
C VAL A 297 -14.23 -5.74 -3.03
N PRO A 298 -15.30 -5.43 -2.26
CA PRO A 298 -15.59 -4.07 -1.83
C PRO A 298 -14.45 -3.44 -1.03
N ALA A 299 -13.73 -4.24 -0.23
CA ALA A 299 -12.55 -3.76 0.50
C ALA A 299 -11.40 -3.32 -0.43
N VAL A 300 -11.15 -4.07 -1.50
CA VAL A 300 -10.15 -3.70 -2.52
C VAL A 300 -10.60 -2.49 -3.33
N ILE A 301 -11.89 -2.40 -3.68
CA ILE A 301 -12.48 -1.25 -4.37
C ILE A 301 -12.33 0.03 -3.55
N LEU A 302 -12.65 -0.02 -2.25
CA LEU A 302 -12.49 1.12 -1.34
C LEU A 302 -11.03 1.61 -1.29
N LYS A 303 -10.06 0.70 -1.16
CA LYS A 303 -8.63 1.06 -1.22
C LYS A 303 -8.23 1.65 -2.57
N ALA A 304 -8.70 1.05 -3.67
CA ALA A 304 -8.39 1.52 -5.01
C ALA A 304 -8.92 2.93 -5.27
N PHE A 305 -10.12 3.25 -4.76
CA PHE A 305 -10.69 4.59 -4.85
C PHE A 305 -9.72 5.66 -4.31
N PHE A 306 -9.21 5.46 -3.09
CA PHE A 306 -8.29 6.44 -2.49
C PHE A 306 -6.93 6.48 -3.19
N ARG A 307 -6.38 5.34 -3.61
CA ARG A 307 -5.09 5.27 -4.33
C ARG A 307 -5.13 5.96 -5.69
N GLU A 308 -6.26 5.92 -6.38
CA GLU A 308 -6.43 6.48 -7.72
C GLU A 308 -6.80 7.97 -7.71
N LEU A 309 -6.92 8.61 -6.53
CA LEU A 309 -7.12 10.05 -6.47
C LEU A 309 -5.92 10.79 -7.09
N PRO A 310 -6.15 11.87 -7.88
CA PRO A 310 -5.04 12.67 -8.43
C PRO A 310 -4.14 13.32 -7.36
N GLU A 311 -4.68 13.53 -6.16
CA GLU A 311 -3.95 13.97 -4.97
C GLU A 311 -4.35 13.07 -3.80
N PRO A 312 -3.42 12.67 -2.91
CA PRO A 312 -3.73 11.88 -1.73
C PRO A 312 -4.85 12.50 -0.89
N LEU A 313 -5.64 11.65 -0.23
CA LEU A 313 -6.72 12.12 0.63
C LEU A 313 -6.22 13.13 1.67
N LEU A 314 -5.02 12.92 2.21
CA LEU A 314 -4.43 13.84 3.19
C LEU A 314 -3.58 14.96 2.57
N THR A 315 -3.59 15.13 1.24
CA THR A 315 -2.85 16.14 0.46
C THR A 315 -1.33 15.98 0.47
N PHE A 316 -0.66 16.55 -0.54
CA PHE A 316 0.80 16.49 -0.61
C PHE A 316 1.50 17.31 0.49
N ARG A 317 0.79 18.26 1.14
CA ARG A 317 1.34 19.12 2.20
C ARG A 317 1.56 18.37 3.51
N VAL A 318 0.80 17.29 3.73
CA VAL A 318 0.90 16.47 4.93
C VAL A 318 2.07 15.49 4.86
N TYR A 319 2.49 15.08 3.66
CA TYR A 319 3.57 14.09 3.47
C TYR A 319 4.84 14.43 4.28
N ASN A 320 5.39 15.64 4.12
CA ASN A 320 6.60 16.04 4.84
C ASN A 320 6.39 16.07 6.36
N GLN A 321 5.23 16.53 6.82
CA GLN A 321 4.89 16.57 8.25
C GLN A 321 4.78 15.17 8.87
N VAL A 322 4.35 14.19 8.08
CA VAL A 322 4.30 12.78 8.49
C VAL A 322 5.71 12.18 8.56
N GLN A 323 6.60 12.52 7.63
CA GLN A 323 7.99 12.05 7.67
C GLN A 323 8.72 12.55 8.94
N ASP A 324 8.44 13.78 9.36
CA ASP A 324 9.03 14.37 10.58
C ASP A 324 8.48 13.77 11.89
N LEU A 325 7.44 12.93 11.83
CA LEU A 325 6.79 12.38 13.04
C LEU A 325 7.73 11.53 13.89
N LEU A 326 8.72 10.86 13.28
CA LEU A 326 9.71 10.07 14.01
C LEU A 326 10.64 10.93 14.88
N ASN A 327 10.84 12.20 14.50
CA ASN A 327 11.64 13.16 15.26
C ASN A 327 10.87 13.77 16.44
N VAL A 328 9.55 13.52 16.53
CA VAL A 328 8.70 13.96 17.63
C VAL A 328 8.71 12.91 18.73
N GLU A 329 8.84 13.38 19.97
CA GLU A 329 8.74 12.55 21.18
C GLU A 329 7.43 11.76 21.20
N THR A 330 7.49 10.47 21.54
CA THR A 330 6.35 9.53 21.49
C THR A 330 5.11 10.07 22.21
N SER A 331 5.29 10.70 23.38
CA SER A 331 4.24 11.30 24.20
C SER A 331 3.46 12.43 23.48
N LEU A 332 4.10 13.11 22.53
CA LEU A 332 3.53 14.24 21.79
C LEU A 332 2.99 13.87 20.40
N ARG A 333 3.20 12.64 19.93
CA ARG A 333 2.81 12.23 18.57
C ARG A 333 1.32 12.30 18.32
N VAL A 334 0.47 11.94 19.28
CA VAL A 334 -0.99 12.04 19.16
C VAL A 334 -1.42 13.50 18.95
N THR A 335 -0.89 14.41 19.77
CA THR A 335 -1.13 15.86 19.64
C THR A 335 -0.64 16.40 18.30
N ARG A 336 0.53 15.95 17.83
CA ARG A 336 1.06 16.34 16.53
C ARG A 336 0.18 15.84 15.38
N CYS A 337 -0.28 14.58 15.44
CA CYS A 337 -1.18 14.01 14.43
C CYS A 337 -2.49 14.80 14.35
N LYS A 338 -3.05 15.19 15.51
CA LYS A 338 -4.23 16.06 15.58
C LYS A 338 -4.03 17.39 14.85
N GLN A 339 -2.94 18.10 15.13
CA GLN A 339 -2.63 19.37 14.44
C GLN A 339 -2.52 19.20 12.92
N ILE A 340 -1.90 18.11 12.46
CA ILE A 340 -1.78 17.79 11.03
C ILE A 340 -3.17 17.59 10.41
N ILE A 341 -4.03 16.79 11.05
CA ILE A 341 -5.39 16.51 10.57
C ILE A 341 -6.26 17.77 10.57
N GLU A 342 -6.16 18.62 11.60
CA GLU A 342 -6.91 19.88 11.67
C GLU A 342 -6.49 20.89 10.59
N SER A 343 -5.28 20.75 10.03
CA SER A 343 -4.79 21.61 8.94
C SER A 343 -5.32 21.23 7.54
N LEU A 344 -6.05 20.11 7.42
CA LEU A 344 -6.57 19.63 6.15
C LEU A 344 -7.68 20.53 5.59
N PRO A 345 -7.81 20.62 4.25
CA PRO A 345 -8.99 21.21 3.63
C PRO A 345 -10.29 20.54 4.13
N GLU A 346 -11.37 21.31 4.24
CA GLU A 346 -12.61 20.85 4.87
C GLU A 346 -13.19 19.57 4.22
N HIS A 347 -13.23 19.52 2.90
CA HIS A 347 -13.76 18.34 2.19
C HIS A 347 -12.91 17.09 2.45
N ASN A 348 -11.58 17.23 2.38
CA ASN A 348 -10.63 16.15 2.70
C ASN A 348 -10.76 15.69 4.15
N PHE A 349 -10.89 16.62 5.10
CA PHE A 349 -11.07 16.32 6.52
C PHE A 349 -12.33 15.48 6.75
N ILE A 350 -13.47 15.84 6.15
CA ILE A 350 -14.73 15.11 6.32
C ILE A 350 -14.62 13.69 5.76
N VAL A 351 -14.08 13.54 4.55
CA VAL A 351 -13.90 12.21 3.93
C VAL A 351 -12.89 11.36 4.71
N ALA A 352 -11.80 11.96 5.21
CA ALA A 352 -10.81 11.28 6.06
C ALA A 352 -11.42 10.85 7.40
N LYS A 353 -12.19 11.70 8.07
CA LYS A 353 -12.91 11.38 9.31
C LYS A 353 -13.88 10.22 9.10
N TYR A 354 -14.65 10.23 8.01
CA TYR A 354 -15.58 9.16 7.66
C TYR A 354 -14.87 7.82 7.47
N LEU A 355 -13.79 7.80 6.67
CA LEU A 355 -13.00 6.58 6.46
C LEU A 355 -12.34 6.07 7.74
N LEU A 356 -11.67 6.94 8.50
CA LEU A 356 -10.92 6.54 9.69
C LEU A 356 -11.84 6.13 10.84
N CYS A 357 -13.06 6.67 10.92
CA CYS A 357 -14.10 6.16 11.81
C CYS A 357 -14.40 4.69 11.51
N PHE A 358 -14.64 4.36 10.24
CA PHE A 358 -14.90 2.99 9.83
C PHE A 358 -13.69 2.06 10.05
N LEU A 359 -12.46 2.51 9.77
CA LEU A 359 -11.26 1.71 10.07
C LEU A 359 -11.06 1.49 11.57
N HIS A 360 -11.41 2.47 12.40
CA HIS A 360 -11.44 2.31 13.85
C HIS A 360 -12.45 1.20 14.24
N MET A 361 -13.67 1.20 13.69
CA MET A 361 -14.65 0.12 13.93
C MET A 361 -14.12 -1.26 13.52
N VAL A 362 -13.46 -1.37 12.37
CA VAL A 362 -12.83 -2.64 11.93
C VAL A 362 -11.77 -3.09 12.93
N SER A 363 -10.97 -2.17 13.46
CA SER A 363 -9.93 -2.49 14.44
C SER A 363 -10.47 -3.01 15.78
N GLN A 364 -11.68 -2.61 16.17
CA GLN A 364 -12.34 -3.11 17.39
C GLN A 364 -12.72 -4.60 17.28
N GLU A 365 -12.98 -5.10 16.06
CA GLU A 365 -13.29 -6.51 15.79
C GLU A 365 -12.02 -7.36 15.49
N SER A 366 -10.83 -6.85 15.80
CA SER A 366 -9.54 -7.45 15.45
C SER A 366 -9.31 -8.85 16.01
N ILE A 367 -9.99 -9.22 17.11
CA ILE A 367 -9.96 -10.59 17.66
C ILE A 367 -10.44 -11.60 16.62
N VAL A 368 -11.47 -11.26 15.84
CA VAL A 368 -12.06 -12.14 14.83
C VAL A 368 -11.44 -11.89 13.45
N ASN A 369 -11.45 -10.64 12.99
CA ASN A 369 -11.02 -10.31 11.63
C ASN A 369 -9.49 -10.28 11.45
N LYS A 370 -8.71 -10.30 12.54
CA LYS A 370 -7.23 -10.27 12.58
C LYS A 370 -6.58 -8.97 12.08
N MET A 371 -7.34 -7.89 11.97
CA MET A 371 -6.90 -6.60 11.44
C MET A 371 -6.93 -5.52 12.52
N GLY A 372 -5.89 -5.49 13.37
CA GLY A 372 -5.67 -4.40 14.33
C GLY A 372 -5.15 -3.10 13.68
N PRO A 373 -5.00 -2.01 14.46
CA PRO A 373 -4.56 -0.70 13.95
C PRO A 373 -3.28 -0.75 13.13
N SER A 374 -2.23 -1.45 13.59
CA SER A 374 -0.96 -1.60 12.86
C SER A 374 -1.13 -2.30 11.49
N ASN A 375 -1.92 -3.38 11.44
CA ASN A 375 -2.19 -4.11 10.20
C ASN A 375 -2.98 -3.26 9.20
N LEU A 376 -3.97 -2.51 9.69
CA LEU A 376 -4.76 -1.59 8.89
C LEU A 376 -3.92 -0.41 8.40
N ALA A 377 -3.02 0.12 9.23
CA ALA A 377 -2.10 1.18 8.86
C ALA A 377 -1.15 0.75 7.73
N CYS A 378 -0.61 -0.47 7.79
CA CYS A 378 0.25 -1.01 6.74
C CYS A 378 -0.44 -1.10 5.37
N VAL A 379 -1.76 -1.35 5.35
CA VAL A 379 -2.53 -1.44 4.10
C VAL A 379 -3.12 -0.11 3.66
N PHE A 380 -3.45 0.82 4.57
CA PHE A 380 -4.09 2.09 4.24
C PHE A 380 -3.12 3.26 4.13
N GLY A 381 -2.02 3.31 4.87
CA GLY A 381 -1.18 4.51 4.97
C GLY A 381 -0.71 5.03 3.61
N VAL A 382 -0.23 4.12 2.75
CA VAL A 382 0.16 4.39 1.35
C VAL A 382 -0.98 4.81 0.42
N ASN A 383 -2.23 4.49 0.76
CA ASN A 383 -3.42 4.94 0.02
C ASN A 383 -3.98 6.26 0.58
N LEU A 384 -3.41 6.79 1.67
CA LEU A 384 -3.82 8.07 2.27
C LEU A 384 -2.79 9.17 2.08
N VAL A 385 -1.52 8.80 1.97
CA VAL A 385 -0.37 9.71 1.89
C VAL A 385 0.69 9.13 0.95
N TRP A 386 1.11 9.92 -0.05
CA TRP A 386 2.25 9.62 -0.91
C TRP A 386 2.89 10.93 -1.41
N PRO A 387 4.17 10.93 -1.84
CA PRO A 387 4.86 12.13 -2.30
C PRO A 387 4.41 12.51 -3.73
N ARG A 388 4.57 13.78 -4.08
CA ARG A 388 4.14 14.32 -5.39
C ARG A 388 4.95 13.78 -6.58
N HIS A 389 6.25 13.55 -6.37
CA HIS A 389 7.19 13.18 -7.42
C HIS A 389 8.23 12.21 -6.85
N ALA A 390 7.82 10.99 -6.50
CA ALA A 390 8.72 9.88 -6.17
C ALA A 390 7.91 8.61 -5.87
N SER A 391 8.51 7.45 -6.11
CA SER A 391 8.12 6.21 -5.44
C SER A 391 8.37 6.30 -3.93
N ILE A 392 7.51 5.70 -3.11
CA ILE A 392 7.72 5.67 -1.66
C ILE A 392 8.86 4.69 -1.33
N SER A 393 9.94 5.21 -0.74
CA SER A 393 11.03 4.38 -0.18
C SER A 393 10.55 3.55 1.01
N LEU A 394 11.15 2.37 1.21
CA LEU A 394 10.98 1.54 2.42
C LEU A 394 11.06 2.32 3.73
N THR A 395 12.02 3.23 3.84
CA THR A 395 12.24 4.04 5.05
C THR A 395 11.13 5.06 5.28
N ALA A 396 10.48 5.52 4.20
CA ALA A 396 9.38 6.47 4.27
C ALA A 396 8.04 5.82 4.66
N LEU A 397 7.94 4.48 4.59
CA LEU A 397 6.74 3.73 5.00
C LEU A 397 6.56 3.72 6.51
N THR A 398 7.64 3.64 7.29
CA THR A 398 7.54 3.55 8.76
C THR A 398 6.83 4.76 9.38
N PRO A 399 7.20 6.02 9.07
CA PRO A 399 6.46 7.19 9.56
C PRO A 399 4.99 7.20 9.11
N ILE A 400 4.72 6.79 7.87
CA ILE A 400 3.35 6.75 7.30
C ILE A 400 2.48 5.74 8.03
N ASN A 401 3.01 4.56 8.31
CA ASN A 401 2.31 3.50 9.03
C ASN A 401 2.06 3.93 10.48
N ILE A 402 3.07 4.44 11.19
CA ILE A 402 2.91 4.93 12.57
C ILE A 402 1.86 6.05 12.63
N PHE A 403 1.93 7.00 11.71
CA PHE A 403 0.94 8.07 11.63
C PHE A 403 -0.46 7.51 11.45
N THR A 404 -0.66 6.63 10.48
CA THR A 404 -1.98 6.03 10.19
C THR A 404 -2.48 5.16 11.34
N GLU A 405 -1.58 4.44 12.02
CA GLU A 405 -1.88 3.64 13.21
C GLU A 405 -2.42 4.52 14.34
N ILE A 406 -1.74 5.63 14.65
CA ILE A 406 -2.18 6.61 15.65
C ILE A 406 -3.56 7.19 15.31
N LEU A 407 -3.82 7.48 14.03
CA LEU A 407 -5.13 8.00 13.59
C LEU A 407 -6.27 7.00 13.83
N ILE A 408 -6.00 5.70 13.69
CA ILE A 408 -6.98 4.63 13.89
C ILE A 408 -7.14 4.33 15.38
N GLU A 409 -6.05 4.18 16.12
CA GLU A 409 -6.05 3.83 17.55
C GLU A 409 -6.61 4.96 18.41
N HIS A 410 -6.20 6.20 18.16
CA HIS A 410 -6.61 7.39 18.92
C HIS A 410 -7.65 8.23 18.18
N PHE A 411 -8.55 7.59 17.43
CA PHE A 411 -9.54 8.24 16.57
C PHE A 411 -10.31 9.36 17.30
N HIS A 412 -10.89 9.07 18.47
CA HIS A 412 -11.70 10.05 19.23
C HIS A 412 -10.88 11.27 19.68
N THR A 413 -9.62 11.08 20.09
CA THR A 413 -8.74 12.17 20.51
C THR A 413 -8.33 13.07 19.34
N VAL A 414 -8.08 12.47 18.17
CA VAL A 414 -7.63 13.18 16.97
C VAL A 414 -8.77 13.90 16.26
N PHE A 415 -9.95 13.29 16.15
CA PHE A 415 -11.08 13.81 15.36
C PHE A 415 -12.19 14.48 16.19
N GLY A 416 -12.08 14.46 17.52
CA GLY A 416 -13.13 14.96 18.44
C GLY A 416 -13.23 16.49 18.57
N SER A 417 -12.31 17.28 18.03
CA SER A 417 -12.26 18.75 18.29
C SER A 417 -12.77 19.64 17.17
N ARG A 418 -13.03 19.10 15.97
CA ARG A 418 -13.48 19.88 14.81
C ARG A 418 -14.85 19.38 14.36
N CYS A 419 -15.91 20.02 14.84
CA CYS A 419 -17.23 19.92 14.21
C CYS A 419 -17.25 20.78 12.94
N PRO A 420 -17.81 20.29 11.81
CA PRO A 420 -18.02 21.12 10.63
C PRO A 420 -18.87 22.35 10.96
N PRO A 421 -18.57 23.54 10.42
CA PRO A 421 -19.35 24.74 10.65
C PRO A 421 -20.72 24.65 9.96
N GLY A 422 -21.72 24.18 10.72
CA GLY A 422 -23.15 24.25 10.38
C GLY A 422 -24.05 24.30 11.62
N GLN A 423 -23.47 24.58 12.80
CA GLN A 423 -24.10 24.34 14.09
C GLN A 423 -24.05 25.59 14.98
N GLU A 424 -24.67 26.69 14.56
CA GLU A 424 -25.19 27.67 15.52
C GLU A 424 -26.53 27.16 16.06
N SER A 425 -26.47 26.18 16.97
CA SER A 425 -27.60 25.93 17.87
C SER A 425 -27.54 26.96 18.99
N GLY A 426 -28.35 27.99 18.85
CA GLY A 426 -28.57 29.02 19.86
C GLY A 426 -29.03 28.41 21.19
N ARG A 427 -28.15 28.50 22.19
CA ARG A 427 -28.45 28.56 23.62
C ARG A 427 -27.42 29.51 24.24
N GLY A 428 -27.71 30.68 24.79
CA GLY A 428 -28.92 31.44 24.96
C GLY A 428 -28.53 32.65 25.83
N ALA A 429 -29.10 33.83 25.58
CA ALA A 429 -29.10 34.91 26.55
C ALA A 429 -30.47 35.58 26.51
N ARG A 430 -31.24 35.35 27.57
CA ARG A 430 -32.53 35.98 27.84
C ARG A 430 -32.38 37.51 27.84
N GLY A 431 -33.14 38.17 26.96
CA GLY A 431 -33.35 39.61 26.96
C GLY A 431 -34.81 39.91 26.62
N ARG A 432 -35.53 40.41 27.61
CA ARG A 432 -36.97 40.73 27.63
C ARG A 432 -37.29 41.90 26.69
N SER A 433 -38.29 41.80 25.80
CA SER A 433 -39.26 42.87 25.54
C SER A 433 -40.36 42.47 24.54
N THR A 434 -41.49 43.13 24.77
CA THR A 434 -42.85 43.01 24.26
C THR A 434 -43.06 43.46 22.80
N GLY A 435 -44.09 42.95 22.15
CA GLY A 435 -44.78 43.64 21.03
C GLY A 435 -45.31 42.67 19.98
N GLY A 436 -46.63 42.65 19.78
CA GLY A 436 -47.33 41.71 18.90
C GLY A 436 -47.55 42.17 17.46
N PHE A 437 -48.51 41.47 16.83
CA PHE A 437 -49.24 41.67 15.57
C PHE A 437 -49.13 40.54 14.53
N ASP A 438 -50.26 40.37 13.85
CA ASP A 438 -50.91 39.19 13.26
C ASP A 438 -50.57 39.01 11.74
N PRO A 439 -51.20 38.11 10.94
CA PRO A 439 -50.51 37.24 9.99
C PRO A 439 -50.89 37.52 8.52
N GLY A 440 -50.23 36.85 7.56
CA GLY A 440 -50.75 36.82 6.19
C GLY A 440 -49.85 36.15 5.14
N LEU A 441 -50.41 35.07 4.55
CA LEU A 441 -50.23 34.57 3.18
C LEU A 441 -48.82 34.03 2.84
N GLY A 442 -48.59 32.77 2.48
CA GLY A 442 -49.38 31.83 1.69
C GLY A 442 -48.69 31.67 0.33
N GLU A 443 -47.92 30.59 0.12
CA GLU A 443 -47.96 29.77 -1.10
C GLU A 443 -46.99 28.59 -1.06
N GLN A 444 -47.39 27.54 -1.79
CA GLN A 444 -46.88 26.18 -1.82
C GLN A 444 -45.66 26.06 -2.73
N GLY A 445 -44.74 25.17 -2.37
CA GLY A 445 -43.66 24.71 -3.25
C GLY A 445 -42.99 23.47 -2.67
N GLY A 446 -43.45 22.29 -3.09
CA GLY A 446 -42.89 21.01 -2.69
C GLY A 446 -41.44 20.84 -3.14
N GLY A 447 -40.58 20.44 -2.20
CA GLY A 447 -39.19 20.06 -2.45
C GLY A 447 -38.76 19.05 -1.39
N GLY A 448 -39.09 17.79 -1.62
CA GLY A 448 -38.67 16.69 -0.77
C GLY A 448 -37.19 16.36 -0.94
N GLY A 449 -36.51 16.13 0.19
CA GLY A 449 -35.49 15.10 0.31
C GLY A 449 -34.05 15.48 -0.02
N CYS A 450 -33.41 16.27 0.85
CA CYS A 450 -31.95 16.27 1.05
C CYS A 450 -31.63 16.43 2.56
N HIS A 451 -32.19 15.55 3.40
CA HIS A 451 -31.95 15.53 4.86
C HIS A 451 -31.36 14.19 5.35
N GLY A 452 -30.97 13.27 4.45
CA GLY A 452 -30.48 11.95 4.86
C GLY A 452 -28.98 11.86 5.15
N ASP A 453 -28.14 12.64 4.45
CA ASP A 453 -26.67 12.46 4.50
C ASP A 453 -25.99 13.16 5.70
N LEU A 454 -26.65 14.13 6.35
CA LEU A 454 -26.14 14.73 7.58
C LEU A 454 -26.58 13.98 8.84
N ASP A 455 -27.75 13.35 8.83
CA ASP A 455 -28.24 12.57 9.98
C ASP A 455 -27.38 11.32 10.23
N GLU A 456 -26.78 10.73 9.18
CA GLU A 456 -25.84 9.60 9.33
C GLU A 456 -24.48 10.03 9.92
N LEU A 457 -24.05 11.28 9.69
CA LEU A 457 -22.84 11.86 10.31
C LEU A 457 -23.09 12.35 11.75
N VAL A 458 -24.33 12.74 12.09
CA VAL A 458 -24.76 13.10 13.45
C VAL A 458 -25.03 11.85 14.30
N ALA A 459 -25.49 10.74 13.71
CA ALA A 459 -25.65 9.46 14.39
C ALA A 459 -24.33 8.82 14.83
N LEU A 460 -23.19 9.22 14.24
CA LEU A 460 -21.86 8.75 14.62
C LEU A 460 -21.21 9.52 15.79
N ASP A 461 -21.84 10.60 16.26
CA ASP A 461 -21.36 11.43 17.37
C ASP A 461 -22.22 11.29 18.65
N GLN A 462 -23.25 10.43 18.63
CA GLN A 462 -23.96 10.05 19.83
C GLN A 462 -23.30 8.83 20.49
N PRO A 463 -23.10 8.83 21.83
CA PRO A 463 -22.75 7.60 22.54
C PRO A 463 -23.94 6.64 22.39
N ASP A 464 -23.84 5.76 21.41
CA ASP A 464 -24.89 4.81 21.07
C ASP A 464 -25.17 3.91 22.30
N GLU A 465 -26.44 3.85 22.72
CA GLU A 465 -26.98 3.03 23.83
C GLU A 465 -26.76 1.51 23.66
N SER A 466 -25.90 1.09 22.73
CA SER A 466 -25.63 -0.30 22.40
C SER A 466 -24.57 -0.96 23.30
N PHE A 467 -23.78 -0.18 24.05
CA PHE A 467 -22.69 -0.74 24.87
C PHE A 467 -23.20 -1.44 26.15
N GLU A 468 -24.12 -0.82 26.90
CA GLU A 468 -24.76 -1.46 28.07
C GLU A 468 -25.64 -2.66 27.69
N ALA A 469 -26.26 -2.62 26.50
CA ALA A 469 -27.11 -3.69 26.00
C ALA A 469 -26.31 -4.94 25.60
N VAL A 470 -25.06 -4.76 25.17
CA VAL A 470 -24.13 -5.85 24.81
C VAL A 470 -23.47 -6.44 26.05
N GLU A 471 -23.09 -5.63 27.05
CA GLU A 471 -22.58 -6.13 28.34
C GLU A 471 -23.61 -7.00 29.08
N ARG A 472 -24.88 -6.57 29.13
CA ARG A 472 -25.96 -7.35 29.76
C ARG A 472 -26.24 -8.68 29.04
N ARG A 473 -25.89 -8.79 27.76
CA ARG A 473 -26.16 -9.97 26.92
C ARG A 473 -25.00 -10.97 26.90
N LEU A 474 -23.79 -10.54 27.26
CA LEU A 474 -22.59 -11.37 27.29
C LEU A 474 -22.21 -11.87 28.70
N GLY A 475 -22.87 -11.40 29.76
CA GLY A 475 -22.76 -11.99 31.11
C GLY A 475 -21.34 -11.96 31.70
N VAL A 476 -20.51 -10.99 31.30
CA VAL A 476 -19.16 -10.82 31.83
C VAL A 476 -19.22 -9.80 32.96
N SER A 477 -19.44 -10.26 34.18
CA SER A 477 -19.24 -9.44 35.38
C SER A 477 -17.74 -9.21 35.58
N LEU A 478 -17.26 -7.98 35.39
CA LEU A 478 -15.93 -7.58 35.83
C LEU A 478 -15.89 -7.58 37.37
N LEU A 479 -14.87 -8.22 37.94
CA LEU A 479 -14.57 -8.19 39.38
C LEU A 479 -14.24 -6.75 39.82
N PRO A 480 -14.58 -6.34 41.06
CA PRO A 480 -14.38 -4.97 41.52
C PRO A 480 -12.90 -4.53 41.54
N GLU A 481 -12.66 -3.25 41.25
CA GLU A 481 -11.35 -2.57 41.13
C GLU A 481 -10.36 -2.77 42.30
N GLU A 482 -10.76 -3.37 43.42
CA GLU A 482 -9.88 -3.63 44.57
C GLU A 482 -8.84 -4.74 44.32
N THR A 483 -8.96 -5.52 43.23
CA THR A 483 -7.98 -6.59 42.91
C THR A 483 -6.80 -6.14 42.03
N LEU A 484 -6.88 -5.00 41.34
CA LEU A 484 -5.78 -4.51 40.49
C LEU A 484 -4.71 -3.76 41.30
N SER A 485 -5.08 -3.06 42.39
CA SER A 485 -4.09 -2.48 43.31
C SER A 485 -3.30 -3.53 44.10
N GLN A 486 -3.85 -4.73 44.31
CA GLN A 486 -3.13 -5.80 45.01
C GLN A 486 -2.13 -6.53 44.10
N LEU A 487 -2.36 -6.54 42.78
CA LEU A 487 -1.44 -7.16 41.81
C LEU A 487 -0.21 -6.29 41.55
N ASP A 488 -0.35 -4.96 41.51
CA ASP A 488 0.78 -4.02 41.39
C ASP A 488 1.67 -3.99 42.65
N ALA A 489 1.08 -4.22 43.84
CA ALA A 489 1.85 -4.33 45.09
C ALA A 489 2.69 -5.63 45.15
N LEU A 490 2.24 -6.71 44.50
CA LEU A 490 2.96 -7.98 44.42
C LEU A 490 4.10 -7.96 43.40
N LEU A 491 4.03 -7.10 42.38
CA LEU A 491 5.10 -6.96 41.37
C LEU A 491 6.24 -6.03 41.81
N GLN A 492 6.03 -5.19 42.83
CA GLN A 492 7.07 -4.26 43.33
C GLN A 492 7.96 -4.84 44.44
N THR A 493 7.66 -6.02 44.98
CA THR A 493 8.45 -6.64 46.07
C THR A 493 9.34 -7.81 45.65
N GLY A 494 9.33 -8.19 44.37
CA GLY A 494 10.04 -9.36 43.85
C GLY A 494 11.42 -9.07 43.25
N ASN A 495 12.34 -8.43 43.98
CA ASN A 495 13.74 -8.39 43.56
C ASN A 495 14.71 -8.48 44.75
N SER A 496 14.85 -9.69 45.32
CA SER A 496 16.02 -10.05 46.12
C SER A 496 16.24 -11.56 46.16
N THR A 497 17.26 -11.98 45.39
CA THR A 497 18.15 -13.14 45.49
C THR A 497 17.79 -14.44 46.24
N ARG A 498 18.20 -15.53 45.57
CA ARG A 498 18.78 -16.79 46.11
C ARG A 498 17.84 -17.80 46.76
N GLY A 499 17.48 -18.79 45.93
CA GLY A 499 17.61 -20.23 46.14
C GLY A 499 17.08 -20.85 47.42
N PHE A 500 16.13 -21.78 47.30
CA PHE A 500 16.15 -23.01 48.08
C PHE A 500 15.37 -24.13 47.38
N HIS A 501 15.99 -25.31 47.42
CA HIS A 501 15.48 -26.60 47.04
C HIS A 501 14.20 -27.02 47.82
N SER A 502 13.36 -27.81 47.14
CA SER A 502 12.68 -29.01 47.65
C SER A 502 11.54 -28.88 48.68
N LEU A 503 10.59 -29.83 48.54
CA LEU A 503 9.46 -30.19 49.42
C LEU A 503 8.24 -29.27 49.32
N ARG A 504 6.98 -29.72 49.23
CA ARG A 504 6.32 -31.02 49.49
C ARG A 504 4.93 -30.96 48.82
N ARG A 505 4.45 -32.05 48.20
CA ARG A 505 3.25 -32.86 48.60
C ARG A 505 2.05 -31.99 49.05
N SER A 506 0.87 -32.07 48.43
CA SER A 506 0.14 -33.23 47.94
C SER A 506 -0.75 -32.91 46.74
#